data_AF-A0A2D6W8B1-F1
#
_entry.id   AF-A0A2D6W8B1-F1
#
_cell.length_a   1.000
_cell.length_b   1.000
_cell.length_c   1.000
_cell.angle_alpha   90.00
_cell.angle_beta   90.00
_cell.angle_gamma   90.00
#
_symmetry.space_group_name_H-M   'P 1'
#
loop_
_entity.id
_entity.type
_entity.pdbx_description
1 polymer ?
#
loop_
_entity_poly.entity_id
_entity_poly.type
_entity_poly.pdbx_seq_one_letter_code
_entity_poly.pdbx_strand_id
1 'polypeptide(L)'
;MSRDNIPATTRPLFEDVLGESNLPSVKPEIENRKAEAKRVIKRIFGIILEHREASLQLDVDLGWEELSIVIAALRDHAKGGLGTLKLNDYDEIESHCLNRLFEELVEEPSNILYVTPTSPSTTRYNSMDPYFWIECLDLLEREILSNISNQ
;
A
#
# COMPACT_ATOMS: atom_id res chain seq x y z
N MET A 1 27.94 -24.95 44.76
CA MET A 1 26.53 -24.59 44.52
C MET A 1 26.19 -25.04 43.11
N SER A 2 25.18 -25.89 42.99
CA SER A 2 24.77 -26.60 41.77
C SER A 2 24.47 -25.64 40.63
N ARG A 3 24.95 -25.98 39.42
CA ARG A 3 24.40 -25.46 38.17
C ARG A 3 23.18 -26.32 37.84
N ASP A 4 22.03 -25.86 38.28
CA ASP A 4 20.76 -26.51 37.98
C ASP A 4 20.47 -26.52 36.48
N ASN A 5 20.27 -27.74 35.98
CA ASN A 5 19.43 -28.17 34.86
C ASN A 5 18.82 -27.07 33.97
N ILE A 6 19.42 -26.82 32.81
CA ILE A 6 18.69 -26.30 31.64
C ILE A 6 18.55 -27.47 30.66
N PRO A 7 17.31 -27.93 30.34
CA PRO A 7 17.12 -29.01 29.38
C PRO A 7 17.60 -28.55 27.99
N ALA A 8 18.53 -29.30 27.41
CA ALA A 8 19.07 -29.06 26.08
C ALA A 8 18.08 -29.48 24.98
N THR A 9 16.95 -28.77 24.85
CA THR A 9 15.93 -29.07 23.83
C THR A 9 15.58 -27.91 22.91
N THR A 10 16.32 -26.81 22.94
CA THR A 10 16.17 -25.75 21.94
C THR A 10 17.04 -26.03 20.74
N ARG A 11 16.42 -26.61 19.70
CA ARG A 11 17.00 -26.68 18.36
C ARG A 11 17.26 -25.24 17.87
N PRO A 12 18.43 -24.93 17.28
CA PRO A 12 18.71 -23.61 16.75
C PRO A 12 17.66 -23.23 15.70
N LEU A 13 17.18 -21.98 15.73
CA LEU A 13 16.09 -21.51 14.86
C LEU A 13 16.47 -21.54 13.36
N PHE A 14 17.77 -21.57 13.07
CA PHE A 14 18.30 -21.65 11.72
C PHE A 14 19.42 -22.70 11.71
N GLU A 15 19.16 -23.83 11.08
CA GLU A 15 20.21 -24.66 10.50
C GLU A 15 20.53 -23.98 9.15
N ASP A 16 21.77 -23.53 8.94
CA ASP A 16 22.25 -23.01 7.65
C ASP A 16 22.22 -24.14 6.61
N VAL A 17 21.04 -24.48 6.15
CA VAL A 17 20.86 -25.22 4.91
C VAL A 17 21.14 -24.18 3.82
N LEU A 18 22.40 -24.15 3.36
CA LEU A 18 22.80 -23.62 2.06
C LEU A 18 22.10 -24.44 0.95
N GLY A 19 20.77 -24.41 0.94
CA GLY A 19 19.97 -24.77 -0.20
C GLY A 19 19.93 -23.54 -1.08
N GLU A 20 20.64 -23.58 -2.20
CA GLU A 20 20.49 -22.58 -3.25
C GLU A 20 18.99 -22.36 -3.48
N SER A 21 18.54 -21.13 -3.28
CA SER A 21 17.18 -20.72 -3.55
C SER A 21 16.92 -20.98 -5.03
N ASN A 22 16.24 -22.08 -5.36
CA ASN A 22 15.67 -22.36 -6.68
C ASN A 22 14.46 -21.45 -6.97
N LEU A 23 14.38 -20.27 -6.35
CA LEU A 23 13.37 -19.29 -6.69
C LEU A 23 13.73 -18.75 -8.07
N PRO A 24 12.84 -18.90 -9.07
CA PRO A 24 13.06 -18.31 -10.38
C PRO A 24 13.28 -16.80 -10.20
N SER A 25 14.38 -16.28 -10.75
CA SER A 25 14.74 -14.83 -10.67
C SER A 25 13.80 -13.93 -11.47
N VAL A 26 12.87 -14.52 -12.21
CA VAL A 26 11.88 -13.80 -13.01
C VAL A 26 10.77 -13.32 -12.08
N LYS A 27 10.62 -12.00 -11.92
CA LYS A 27 9.43 -11.42 -11.27
C LYS A 27 8.19 -12.05 -11.92
N PRO A 28 7.33 -12.75 -11.17
CA PRO A 28 6.13 -13.35 -11.77
C PRO A 28 5.28 -12.25 -12.38
N GLU A 29 4.76 -12.50 -13.58
CA GLU A 29 3.84 -11.58 -14.25
C GLU A 29 2.52 -11.54 -13.49
N ILE A 30 1.89 -10.36 -13.42
CA ILE A 30 0.56 -10.22 -12.81
C ILE A 30 -0.46 -10.85 -13.76
N GLU A 31 -0.80 -12.12 -13.50
CA GLU A 31 -1.62 -12.97 -14.36
C GLU A 31 -2.93 -12.29 -14.82
N ASN A 32 -3.60 -11.57 -13.92
CA ASN A 32 -4.77 -10.76 -14.24
C ASN A 32 -4.61 -9.31 -13.75
N ARG A 33 -3.73 -8.57 -14.44
CA ARG A 33 -3.42 -7.16 -14.14
C ARG A 33 -4.65 -6.28 -13.94
N LYS A 34 -5.70 -6.47 -14.75
CA LYS A 34 -6.95 -5.69 -14.66
C LYS A 34 -7.75 -5.99 -13.39
N ALA A 35 -7.92 -7.27 -13.05
CA ALA A 35 -8.63 -7.65 -11.85
C ALA A 35 -7.87 -7.22 -10.58
N GLU A 36 -6.55 -7.34 -10.61
CA GLU A 36 -5.70 -6.92 -9.50
C GLU A 36 -5.72 -5.40 -9.32
N ALA A 37 -5.64 -4.63 -10.41
CA ALA A 37 -5.78 -3.18 -10.35
C ALA A 37 -7.12 -2.79 -9.73
N LYS A 38 -8.22 -3.44 -10.14
CA LYS A 38 -9.54 -3.22 -9.56
C LYS A 38 -9.58 -3.54 -8.06
N ARG A 39 -8.92 -4.61 -7.60
CA ARG A 39 -8.82 -4.96 -6.17
C ARG A 39 -8.10 -3.87 -5.40
N VAL A 40 -6.95 -3.45 -5.91
CA VAL A 40 -6.10 -2.41 -5.31
C VAL A 40 -6.85 -1.08 -5.22
N ILE A 41 -7.41 -0.61 -6.34
CA ILE A 41 -8.19 0.64 -6.41
C ILE A 41 -9.36 0.60 -5.44
N LYS A 42 -10.13 -0.50 -5.41
CA LYS A 42 -11.26 -0.65 -4.48
C LYS A 42 -10.82 -0.51 -3.02
N ARG A 43 -9.66 -1.07 -2.66
CA ARG A 43 -9.12 -1.00 -1.31
C ARG A 43 -8.69 0.43 -0.95
N ILE A 44 -7.92 1.08 -1.82
CA ILE A 44 -7.47 2.48 -1.63
C ILE A 44 -8.68 3.40 -1.51
N PHE A 45 -9.67 3.24 -2.39
CA PHE A 45 -10.87 4.06 -2.39
C PHE A 45 -11.67 3.91 -1.08
N GLY A 46 -11.73 2.70 -0.52
CA GLY A 46 -12.34 2.48 0.80
C GLY A 46 -11.67 3.30 1.90
N ILE A 47 -10.33 3.28 1.97
CA ILE A 47 -9.55 4.06 2.94
C ILE A 47 -9.80 5.56 2.75
N ILE A 48 -9.78 6.04 1.51
CA ILE A 48 -10.07 7.46 1.20
C ILE A 48 -11.46 7.87 1.69
N LEU A 49 -12.48 7.02 1.50
CA LEU A 49 -13.83 7.30 1.96
C LEU A 49 -13.93 7.33 3.50
N GLU A 50 -13.29 6.38 4.17
CA GLU A 50 -13.24 6.35 5.64
C GLU A 50 -12.59 7.62 6.20
N HIS A 51 -11.49 8.08 5.58
CA HIS A 51 -10.82 9.33 5.95
C HIS A 51 -11.66 10.57 5.68
N ARG A 52 -12.38 10.60 4.56
CA ARG A 52 -13.35 11.67 4.25
C ARG A 52 -14.41 11.77 5.33
N GLU A 53 -15.07 10.66 5.64
CA GLU A 53 -16.14 10.63 6.64
C GLU A 53 -15.63 11.01 8.03
N ALA A 54 -14.44 10.57 8.42
CA ALA A 54 -13.83 10.93 9.70
C ALA A 54 -13.48 12.43 9.77
N SER A 55 -12.95 13.00 8.68
CA SER A 55 -12.51 14.40 8.64
C SER A 55 -13.67 15.39 8.70
N LEU A 56 -14.88 15.00 8.26
CA LEU A 56 -16.08 15.83 8.39
C LEU A 56 -16.41 16.18 9.85
N GLN A 57 -16.04 15.34 10.82
CA GLN A 57 -16.23 15.64 12.24
C GLN A 57 -15.33 16.78 12.74
N LEU A 58 -14.29 17.10 11.98
CA LEU A 58 -13.32 18.16 12.25
C LEU A 58 -13.58 19.41 11.38
N ASP A 59 -14.70 19.45 10.64
CA ASP A 59 -15.02 20.49 9.67
C ASP A 59 -14.01 20.58 8.50
N VAL A 60 -13.34 19.45 8.19
CA VAL A 60 -12.40 19.34 7.07
C VAL A 60 -13.03 18.54 5.94
N ASP A 61 -13.17 19.17 4.77
CA ASP A 61 -13.64 18.51 3.54
C ASP A 61 -12.45 18.08 2.67
N LEU A 62 -12.27 16.76 2.52
CA LEU A 62 -11.21 16.21 1.69
C LEU A 62 -11.69 16.07 0.24
N GLY A 63 -11.71 17.19 -0.47
CA GLY A 63 -12.10 17.33 -1.86
C GLY A 63 -11.10 16.76 -2.85
N TRP A 64 -11.23 17.14 -4.12
CA TRP A 64 -10.30 16.71 -5.17
C TRP A 64 -8.92 17.35 -5.02
N GLU A 65 -8.87 18.62 -4.63
CA GLU A 65 -7.64 19.38 -4.47
C GLU A 65 -6.72 18.70 -3.46
N GLU A 66 -7.29 18.35 -2.30
CA GLU A 66 -6.67 17.61 -1.21
C GLU A 66 -6.17 16.24 -1.65
N LEU A 67 -7.05 15.44 -2.28
CA LEU A 67 -6.70 14.09 -2.71
C LEU A 67 -5.62 14.09 -3.80
N SER A 68 -5.61 15.09 -4.68
CA SER A 68 -4.60 15.20 -5.73
C SER A 68 -3.19 15.36 -5.14
N ILE A 69 -3.07 16.06 -4.00
CA ILE A 69 -1.80 16.22 -3.27
C ILE A 69 -1.32 14.87 -2.72
N VAL A 70 -2.22 14.11 -2.11
CA VAL A 70 -1.90 12.77 -1.57
C VAL A 70 -1.52 11.80 -2.69
N ILE A 71 -2.27 11.77 -3.79
CA ILE A 71 -1.95 10.91 -4.94
C ILE A 71 -0.59 11.29 -5.55
N ALA A 72 -0.28 12.58 -5.66
CA ALA A 72 1.02 13.05 -6.14
C ALA A 72 2.17 12.60 -5.22
N ALA A 73 2.00 12.68 -3.90
CA ALA A 73 2.98 12.20 -2.93
C ALA A 73 3.16 10.67 -2.99
N LEU A 74 2.07 9.90 -3.13
CA LEU A 74 2.15 8.45 -3.30
C LEU A 74 2.90 8.06 -4.58
N ARG A 75 2.71 8.79 -5.68
CA ARG A 75 3.48 8.60 -6.93
C ARG A 75 4.95 8.91 -6.76
N ASP A 76 5.31 9.94 -5.99
CA ASP A 76 6.70 10.26 -5.68
C ASP A 76 7.34 9.16 -4.82
N HIS A 77 6.65 8.75 -3.75
CA HIS A 77 7.08 7.65 -2.88
C HIS A 77 7.29 6.33 -3.67
N ALA A 78 6.36 6.00 -4.57
CA ALA A 78 6.47 4.84 -5.46
C ALA A 78 7.75 4.86 -6.33
N LYS A 79 8.22 6.03 -6.72
CA LYS A 79 9.44 6.21 -7.52
C LYS A 79 10.72 6.18 -6.68
N GLY A 80 10.62 5.92 -5.36
CA GLY A 80 11.72 5.97 -4.41
C GLY A 80 11.99 7.37 -3.85
N GLY A 81 11.08 8.32 -4.07
CA GLY A 81 11.10 9.63 -3.43
C GLY A 81 10.65 9.58 -1.97
N LEU A 82 10.61 10.74 -1.32
CA LEU A 82 10.19 10.85 0.08
C LEU A 82 8.66 10.88 0.22
N GLY A 83 7.92 11.21 -0.84
CA GLY A 83 6.48 11.37 -0.77
C GLY A 83 6.04 12.60 0.04
N THR A 84 6.76 13.72 -0.08
CA THR A 84 6.44 14.93 0.68
C THR A 84 5.17 15.60 0.16
N LEU A 85 4.19 15.79 1.04
CA LEU A 85 2.97 16.55 0.75
C LEU A 85 3.29 18.05 0.68
N LYS A 86 2.69 18.75 -0.30
CA LYS A 86 2.82 20.20 -0.46
C LYS A 86 1.63 20.88 0.23
N LEU A 87 1.81 21.32 1.47
CA LEU A 87 0.73 21.75 2.37
C LEU A 87 0.79 23.23 2.76
N ASN A 88 1.46 24.07 1.97
CA ASN A 88 1.74 25.47 2.34
C ASN A 88 0.48 26.34 2.55
N ASP A 89 -0.63 25.94 1.92
CA ASP A 89 -1.89 26.68 1.92
C ASP A 89 -2.94 26.08 2.88
N TYR A 90 -2.58 25.02 3.62
CA TYR A 90 -3.47 24.28 4.52
C TYR A 90 -3.17 24.59 5.98
N ASP A 91 -4.20 24.58 6.83
CA ASP A 91 -4.01 24.73 8.27
C ASP A 91 -3.44 23.46 8.93
N GLU A 92 -3.18 23.51 10.24
CA GLU A 92 -2.58 22.40 10.97
C GLU A 92 -3.48 21.15 11.01
N ILE A 93 -4.80 21.33 11.06
CA ILE A 93 -5.77 20.24 11.15
C ILE A 93 -5.91 19.57 9.78
N GLU A 94 -6.09 20.36 8.73
CA GLU A 94 -6.12 19.89 7.34
C GLU A 94 -4.83 19.15 7.00
N SER A 95 -3.68 19.76 7.32
CA SER A 95 -2.37 19.15 7.13
C SER A 95 -2.26 17.82 7.87
N HIS A 96 -2.77 17.73 9.10
CA HIS A 96 -2.75 16.48 9.86
C HIS A 96 -3.59 15.39 9.18
N CYS A 97 -4.80 15.71 8.73
CA CYS A 97 -5.67 14.79 8.00
C CYS A 97 -4.99 14.25 6.73
N LEU A 98 -4.36 15.13 5.94
CA LEU A 98 -3.68 14.74 4.71
C LEU A 98 -2.44 13.87 4.95
N ASN A 99 -1.63 14.20 5.95
CA ASN A 99 -0.49 13.38 6.35
C ASN A 99 -0.95 11.99 6.81
N ARG A 100 -2.00 11.94 7.64
CA ARG A 100 -2.51 10.67 8.15
C ARG A 100 -3.04 9.76 7.03
N LEU A 101 -3.78 10.33 6.07
CA LEU A 101 -4.23 9.60 4.90
C LEU A 101 -3.06 9.08 4.06
N PHE A 102 -2.03 9.90 3.83
CA PHE A 102 -0.83 9.49 3.11
C PHE A 102 -0.11 8.32 3.81
N GLU A 103 0.17 8.46 5.11
CA GLU A 103 0.84 7.42 5.91
C GLU A 103 0.10 6.09 5.84
N GLU A 104 -1.22 6.12 6.03
CA GLU A 104 -2.04 4.90 6.00
C GLU A 104 -2.05 4.24 4.62
N LEU A 105 -2.08 5.03 3.55
CA LEU A 105 -1.99 4.50 2.18
C LEU A 105 -0.59 3.96 1.84
N VAL A 106 0.47 4.52 2.44
CA VAL A 106 1.83 3.97 2.32
C VAL A 106 1.93 2.62 3.03
N GLU A 107 1.36 2.49 4.23
CA GLU A 107 1.40 1.29 5.06
C GLU A 107 0.41 0.19 4.61
N GLU A 108 -0.58 0.54 3.78
CA GLU A 108 -1.61 -0.40 3.32
C GLU A 108 -0.99 -1.60 2.57
N PRO A 109 -1.28 -2.87 2.97
CA PRO A 109 -0.68 -4.05 2.36
C PRO A 109 -0.85 -4.15 0.84
N SER A 110 -1.92 -3.58 0.29
CA SER A 110 -2.15 -3.53 -1.16
C SER A 110 -1.15 -2.65 -1.92
N ASN A 111 -0.44 -1.75 -1.25
CA ASN A 111 0.70 -0.98 -1.79
C ASN A 111 2.00 -1.81 -1.77
N ILE A 112 2.08 -2.83 -0.91
CA ILE A 112 3.30 -3.59 -0.65
C ILE A 112 3.27 -4.94 -1.36
N LEU A 113 2.09 -5.55 -1.50
CA LEU A 113 1.93 -6.93 -1.97
C LEU A 113 0.83 -7.05 -3.03
N TYR A 114 1.08 -7.90 -4.01
CA TYR A 114 0.06 -8.45 -4.89
C TYR A 114 0.04 -9.98 -4.80
N VAL A 115 -1.07 -10.57 -5.23
CA VAL A 115 -1.30 -12.01 -5.15
C VAL A 115 -1.11 -12.66 -6.51
N THR A 116 -0.36 -13.76 -6.56
CA THR A 116 -0.25 -14.63 -7.73
C THR A 116 -0.73 -16.03 -7.39
N PRO A 117 -1.68 -16.61 -8.14
CA PRO A 117 -2.05 -18.01 -8.00
C PRO A 117 -0.85 -18.91 -8.29
N THR A 118 -0.54 -19.84 -7.38
CA THR A 118 0.50 -20.87 -7.59
C THR A 118 -0.12 -22.25 -7.85
N SER A 119 -1.38 -22.45 -7.46
CA SER A 119 -2.20 -23.61 -7.80
C SER A 119 -3.69 -23.24 -7.60
N PRO A 120 -4.66 -24.10 -7.96
CA PRO A 120 -6.09 -23.83 -7.75
C PRO A 120 -6.49 -23.55 -6.29
N SER A 121 -5.65 -23.88 -5.31
CA SER A 121 -5.89 -23.71 -3.88
C SER A 121 -4.81 -22.93 -3.14
N THR A 122 -3.77 -22.44 -3.84
CA THR A 122 -2.65 -21.75 -3.20
C THR A 122 -2.30 -20.45 -3.93
N THR A 123 -1.95 -19.45 -3.14
CA THR A 123 -1.56 -18.13 -3.61
C THR A 123 -0.25 -17.73 -2.95
N ARG A 124 0.60 -17.06 -3.73
CA ARG A 124 1.84 -16.44 -3.27
C ARG A 124 1.65 -14.94 -3.20
N TYR A 125 2.22 -14.32 -2.16
CA TYR A 125 2.38 -12.88 -2.08
C TYR A 125 3.71 -12.49 -2.72
N ASN A 126 3.66 -11.53 -3.64
CA ASN A 126 4.83 -10.96 -4.27
C ASN A 126 4.89 -9.46 -3.96
N SER A 127 6.10 -8.92 -3.81
CA SER A 127 6.29 -7.48 -3.62
C SER A 127 5.72 -6.68 -4.78
N MET A 128 4.97 -5.63 -4.47
CA MET A 128 4.36 -4.74 -5.46
C MET A 128 5.40 -4.19 -6.42
N ASP A 129 5.08 -4.23 -7.72
CA ASP A 129 5.90 -3.57 -8.72
C ASP A 129 5.58 -2.07 -8.72
N PRO A 130 6.58 -1.18 -8.54
CA PRO A 130 6.32 0.26 -8.47
C PRO A 130 5.59 0.83 -9.69
N TYR A 131 5.85 0.30 -10.89
CA TYR A 131 5.15 0.75 -12.10
C TYR A 131 3.69 0.33 -12.12
N PHE A 132 3.39 -0.87 -11.62
CA PHE A 132 1.99 -1.30 -11.49
C PHE A 132 1.25 -0.53 -10.40
N TRP A 133 1.92 -0.20 -9.28
CA TRP A 133 1.34 0.67 -8.27
C TRP A 133 0.99 2.06 -8.82
N ILE A 134 1.91 2.69 -9.57
CA ILE A 134 1.67 3.97 -10.24
C ILE A 134 0.49 3.86 -11.22
N GLU A 135 0.39 2.77 -11.99
CA GLU A 135 -0.76 2.51 -12.87
C GLU A 135 -2.07 2.45 -12.07
N CYS A 136 -2.09 1.80 -10.90
CA CYS A 136 -3.27 1.77 -10.04
C CYS A 136 -3.66 3.18 -9.56
N LEU A 137 -2.69 4.02 -9.20
CA LEU A 137 -2.93 5.41 -8.81
C LEU A 137 -3.50 6.25 -9.97
N ASP A 138 -2.98 6.05 -11.19
CA ASP A 138 -3.48 6.73 -12.39
C ASP A 138 -4.91 6.30 -12.74
N LEU A 139 -5.26 5.04 -12.53
CA LEU A 139 -6.63 4.55 -12.71
C LEU A 139 -7.57 5.09 -11.63
N LEU A 140 -7.12 5.13 -10.37
CA LEU A 140 -7.88 5.71 -9.26
C LEU A 140 -8.21 7.19 -9.52
N GLU A 141 -7.22 7.99 -9.92
CA GLU A 141 -7.41 9.40 -10.27
C GLU A 141 -8.47 9.58 -11.36
N ARG A 142 -8.43 8.76 -12.42
CA ARG A 142 -9.44 8.80 -13.49
C ARG A 142 -10.84 8.45 -12.99
N GLU A 143 -10.97 7.44 -12.13
CA GLU A 143 -12.27 7.06 -11.55
C GLU A 143 -12.84 8.18 -10.68
N ILE A 144 -12.01 8.82 -9.86
CA ILE A 144 -12.40 9.97 -9.03
C ILE A 144 -12.87 11.13 -9.91
N LEU A 145 -12.07 11.55 -10.89
CA LEU A 145 -12.40 12.65 -11.80
C LEU A 145 -13.67 12.37 -12.63
N SER A 146 -13.84 11.13 -13.08
CA SER A 146 -15.06 10.71 -13.79
C SER A 146 -16.30 10.79 -12.91
N ASN A 147 -16.19 10.48 -11.61
CA ASN A 147 -17.32 10.57 -10.69
C ASN A 147 -17.68 12.01 -10.36
N ILE A 148 -16.69 12.91 -10.26
CA ILE A 148 -16.91 14.35 -10.05
C ILE A 148 -17.59 14.97 -11.28
N SER A 149 -17.17 14.60 -12.50
CA SER A 149 -17.71 15.17 -13.74
C SER A 149 -19.16 14.76 -14.05
N ASN A 150 -19.68 13.74 -13.36
CA ASN A 150 -21.04 13.21 -13.54
C ASN A 150 -22.01 13.67 -12.43
N GLN A 151 -21.56 14.52 -11.50
CA GLN A 151 -22.37 15.17 -10.47
C GLN A 151 -22.67 16.62 -10.87
#